data_AF-A0AAP3A5K5-F1
#
_entry.id   AF-A0AAP3A5K5-F1
#
_cell.length_a   1.000
_cell.length_b   1.000
_cell.length_c   1.000
_cell.angle_alpha   90.00
_cell.angle_beta   90.00
_cell.angle_gamma   90.00
#
_symmetry.space_group_name_H-M   'P 1'
#
loop_
_entity.id
_entity.type
_entity.pdbx_description
1 polymer ?
#
loop_
_entity_poly.entity_id
_entity_poly.type
_entity_poly.pdbx_seq_one_letter_code
_entity_poly.pdbx_strand_id
1 'polypeptide(L)' 'SAWPAGTVTVTVSGESSAENPISITHPVTVDLTPAAITINTIATDDVINAAEKGADLTLSGTTTNVEPGQTVTVTFGG' A
#
# COMPACT_ATOMS: atom_id res chain seq x y z
N SER A 1 -15.44 -8.85 -11.90
CA SER A 1 -14.57 -10.00 -11.63
C SER A 1 -13.51 -9.57 -10.63
N ALA A 2 -13.35 -10.23 -9.49
CA ALA A 2 -12.28 -9.93 -8.53
C ALA A 2 -11.28 -11.10 -8.57
N TRP A 3 -10.00 -10.81 -8.79
CA TRP A 3 -8.94 -11.82 -8.74
C TRP A 3 -8.60 -12.14 -7.28
N PRO A 4 -8.28 -13.40 -6.94
CA PRO A 4 -7.81 -13.73 -5.60
C PRO A 4 -6.41 -13.16 -5.36
N ALA A 5 -6.08 -12.88 -4.10
CA ALA A 5 -4.70 -12.56 -3.71
C ALA A 5 -3.76 -13.75 -3.99
N GLY A 6 -2.49 -13.45 -4.26
CA GLY A 6 -1.45 -14.45 -4.55
C GLY A 6 -1.15 -14.60 -6.04
N THR A 7 -0.54 -15.71 -6.42
CA THR A 7 -0.09 -15.93 -7.80
C THR A 7 -1.26 -16.32 -8.70
N VAL A 8 -1.47 -15.51 -9.73
CA VAL A 8 -2.36 -15.77 -10.85
C VAL A 8 -1.51 -16.14 -12.06
N THR A 9 -1.78 -17.29 -12.69
CA THR A 9 -1.10 -17.66 -13.93
C THR A 9 -1.96 -17.28 -15.13
N VAL A 10 -1.45 -16.38 -15.96
CA VAL A 10 -2.05 -16.07 -17.25
C VAL A 10 -1.53 -17.08 -18.26
N THR A 11 -2.42 -17.84 -18.89
CA THR A 11 -2.07 -18.84 -19.91
C THR A 11 -2.64 -18.40 -21.24
N VAL A 12 -1.79 -18.39 -22.27
CA VAL A 12 -2.17 -18.20 -23.66
C VAL A 12 -1.88 -19.50 -24.40
N SER A 13 -2.88 -20.06 -25.07
CA SER A 13 -2.75 -21.23 -25.92
C SER A 13 -3.09 -20.89 -27.37
N GLY A 14 -2.42 -21.54 -28.32
CA GLY A 14 -2.72 -21.41 -29.75
C GLY A 14 -2.20 -22.63 -30.52
N GLU A 15 -2.28 -22.55 -31.85
CA GLU A 15 -1.73 -23.56 -32.75
C GLU A 15 -0.78 -22.89 -33.76
N SER A 16 0.29 -23.60 -34.12
CA SER A 16 1.17 -23.19 -35.20
C SER A 16 0.53 -23.44 -36.57
N SER A 17 1.12 -22.91 -37.65
CA SER A 17 0.67 -23.17 -39.03
C SER A 17 0.77 -24.63 -39.47
N ALA A 18 1.45 -25.47 -38.67
CA ALA A 18 1.53 -26.92 -38.85
C ALA A 18 0.67 -27.68 -37.80
N GLU A 19 -0.34 -27.02 -37.21
CA GLU A 19 -1.35 -27.59 -36.30
C GLU A 19 -0.78 -28.14 -34.98
N ASN A 20 0.46 -27.77 -34.64
CA ASN A 20 1.03 -28.11 -33.33
C ASN A 20 0.54 -27.12 -32.26
N PRO A 21 0.05 -27.59 -31.10
CA PRO A 21 -0.36 -26.73 -30.00
C PRO A 21 0.85 -26.03 -29.36
N ILE A 22 0.68 -24.75 -29.07
CA ILE A 22 1.63 -23.90 -28.36
C ILE A 22 0.97 -23.30 -27.12
N SER A 23 1.73 -23.17 -26.03
CA SER A 23 1.26 -22.55 -24.79
C SER A 23 2.36 -21.67 -24.18
N ILE A 24 1.97 -20.50 -23.70
CA ILE A 24 2.83 -19.56 -22.99
C ILE A 24 2.14 -19.21 -21.68
N THR A 25 2.87 -19.29 -20.57
CA THR A 25 2.38 -18.91 -19.25
C THR A 25 3.15 -17.72 -18.72
N HIS A 26 2.45 -16.83 -18.00
CA HIS A 26 3.03 -15.70 -17.31
C HIS A 26 2.43 -15.58 -15.89
N PRO A 27 3.22 -15.79 -14.82
CA PRO A 27 2.76 -15.60 -13.46
C PRO A 27 2.71 -14.10 -13.11
N VAL A 28 1.61 -13.68 -12.50
CA VAL A 28 1.41 -12.34 -11.94
C VAL A 28 1.05 -12.50 -10.46
N THR A 29 1.61 -11.66 -9.60
CA THR A 29 1.21 -11.63 -8.18
C THR A 29 0.17 -10.53 -7.97
N VAL A 30 -0.98 -10.91 -7.42
CA VAL A 30 -2.00 -9.97 -6.99
C VAL A 30 -1.82 -9.74 -5.49
N ASP A 31 -1.38 -8.53 -5.14
CA ASP A 31 -1.34 -8.07 -3.75
C ASP A 31 -2.62 -7.28 -3.44
N LEU A 32 -3.43 -7.81 -2.51
CA LEU A 32 -4.65 -7.18 -2.01
C LEU A 32 -4.52 -6.78 -0.54
N THR A 33 -3.31 -6.77 0.01
CA THR A 33 -3.09 -6.35 1.39
C THR A 33 -3.45 -4.86 1.52
N PRO A 34 -4.33 -4.49 2.46
CA PRO A 34 -4.76 -3.11 2.58
C PRO A 34 -3.59 -2.25 3.08
N ALA A 35 -3.43 -1.08 2.48
CA ALA A 35 -2.59 -0.03 3.02
C ALA A 35 -3.25 0.57 4.27
N ALA A 36 -2.44 0.85 5.29
CA ALA A 36 -2.88 1.53 6.50
C ALA A 36 -1.91 2.64 6.89
N ILE A 37 -2.44 3.69 7.51
CA ILE A 37 -1.69 4.80 8.09
C ILE A 37 -2.21 5.06 9.50
N THR A 38 -1.30 5.29 10.43
CA THR A 38 -1.61 5.64 11.82
C THR A 38 -0.78 6.82 12.26
N ILE A 39 -1.30 7.55 13.23
CA ILE A 39 -0.59 8.60 13.95
C ILE A 39 -0.50 8.17 15.42
N ASN A 40 0.67 8.38 16.02
CA ASN A 40 0.85 8.17 17.44
C ASN A 40 0.13 9.29 18.22
N THR A 41 0.04 9.13 19.54
CA THR A 41 -0.50 10.15 20.43
C THR A 41 0.16 11.50 20.16
N ILE A 42 -0.66 12.54 20.09
CA ILE A 42 -0.15 13.90 19.93
C ILE A 42 0.32 14.41 21.29
N ALA A 43 1.50 15.02 21.35
CA ALA A 43 2.22 15.24 22.61
C ALA A 43 2.35 13.92 23.42
N THR A 44 2.32 13.98 24.74
CA THR A 44 2.48 12.80 25.59
C THR A 44 1.16 12.08 25.93
N ASP A 45 0.03 12.77 25.79
CA ASP A 45 -1.26 12.35 26.32
C ASP A 45 -2.45 12.59 25.37
N ASP A 46 -2.17 12.85 24.09
CA ASP A 46 -3.18 13.15 23.06
C ASP A 46 -3.96 14.45 23.28
N VAL A 47 -3.40 15.36 24.08
CA VAL A 47 -3.96 16.69 24.37
C VAL A 47 -2.87 17.74 24.18
N ILE A 48 -3.22 18.84 23.51
CA ILE A 48 -2.34 20.00 23.42
C ILE A 48 -2.70 21.00 24.52
N ASN A 49 -1.75 21.29 25.40
CA ASN A 49 -1.88 22.30 26.44
C ASN A 49 -1.28 23.66 26.02
N ALA A 50 -1.36 24.64 26.92
CA ALA A 50 -0.93 26.01 26.64
C ALA A 50 0.59 26.19 26.45
N ALA A 51 1.41 25.32 27.05
CA ALA A 51 2.85 25.33 26.85
C ALA A 51 3.21 24.70 25.50
N GLU A 52 2.58 23.57 25.17
CA GLU A 52 2.81 22.82 23.93
C GLU A 52 2.35 23.58 22.69
N LYS A 53 1.24 24.31 22.75
CA LYS A 53 0.72 25.04 21.57
C LYS A 53 1.69 26.10 21.01
N GLY A 54 2.64 26.56 21.83
CA GLY A 54 3.60 27.61 21.48
C GLY A 54 5.01 27.09 21.19
N ALA A 55 5.21 25.77 21.21
CA ALA A 55 6.48 25.12 20.99
C ALA A 55 6.44 24.20 19.76
N ASP A 56 7.60 23.71 19.33
CA ASP A 56 7.69 22.74 18.25
C ASP A 56 7.03 21.42 18.67
N LEU A 57 6.12 20.92 17.84
CA LEU A 57 5.44 19.65 18.05
C LEU A 57 6.00 18.58 17.11
N THR A 58 6.53 17.50 17.68
CA THR A 58 6.96 16.33 16.89
C THR A 58 5.79 15.40 16.67
N LEU A 59 5.46 15.16 15.39
CA LEU A 59 4.46 14.18 15.00
C LEU A 59 5.15 12.87 14.59
N SER A 60 4.53 11.75 14.93
CA SER A 60 5.04 10.43 14.57
C SER A 60 3.89 9.48 14.28
N GLY A 61 4.18 8.38 13.57
CA GLY A 61 3.18 7.42 13.16
C GLY A 61 3.80 6.29 12.38
N THR A 62 2.96 5.42 11.81
CA THR A 62 3.42 4.30 10.98
C THR A 62 2.55 4.12 9.75
N THR A 63 3.15 3.64 8.67
CA THR A 63 2.45 3.12 7.49
C THR A 63 2.68 1.62 7.39
N THR A 64 1.67 0.89 6.93
CA THR A 64 1.72 -0.55 6.70
C THR A 64 1.28 -0.83 5.27
N ASN A 65 2.00 -1.72 4.58
CA ASN A 65 1.80 -2.04 3.16
C ASN A 65 1.86 -0.79 2.25
N VAL A 66 2.76 0.13 2.60
CA VAL A 66 3.11 1.31 1.80
C VAL A 66 4.61 1.21 1.49
N GLU A 67 4.97 1.36 0.23
CA GLU A 67 6.36 1.28 -0.20
C GLU A 67 7.22 2.42 0.40
N PRO A 68 8.53 2.21 0.59
CA PRO A 68 9.44 3.28 0.99
C PRO A 68 9.45 4.43 -0.02
N GLY A 69 9.60 5.66 0.48
CA GLY A 69 9.67 6.87 -0.36
C GLY A 69 8.32 7.47 -0.77
N GLN A 70 7.21 6.86 -0.34
CA GLN A 70 5.88 7.43 -0.53
C GLN A 70 5.66 8.67 0.36
N THR A 71 4.90 9.63 -0.15
CA THR A 71 4.63 10.89 0.55
C THR A 71 3.53 10.71 1.59
N VAL A 72 3.76 11.20 2.81
CA VAL A 72 2.72 11.39 3.82
C VAL A 72 2.35 12.87 3.87
N THR A 73 1.08 13.17 3.59
CA THR A 73 0.54 14.53 3.71
C THR A 73 -0.14 14.68 5.06
N VAL A 74 0.30 15.68 5.83
CA VAL A 74 -0.34 16.08 7.08
C VAL A 74 -0.97 17.45 6.88
N THR A 75 -2.30 17.52 7.03
CA THR A 75 -3.02 18.79 7.08
C THR A 75 -3.32 19.12 8.53
N PHE A 76 -2.89 20.29 8.99
CA PHE A 76 -3.03 20.73 10.37
C PHE A 76 -3.74 22.07 10.43
N GLY A 77 -4.82 22.16 11.21
CA GLY A 77 -5.60 23.39 11.34
C GLY A 77 -6.59 23.70 10.19
N GLY A 78 -6.68 22.83 9.19
CA GLY A 78 -7.53 23.00 7.99
C GLY A 78 -6.76 23.52 6.79
#